data_AF-A0A831RPH3-F1
#
_entry.id   AF-A0A831RPH3-F1
#
_cell.length_a   1.000
_cell.length_b   1.000
_cell.length_c   1.000
_cell.angle_alpha   90.00
_cell.angle_beta   90.00
_cell.angle_gamma   90.00
#
_symmetry.space_group_name_H-M   'P 1'
#
loop_
_entity.id
_entity.type
_entity.pdbx_description
1 polymer ?
#
loop_
_entity_poly.entity_id
_entity_poly.type
_entity_poly.pdbx_seq_one_letter_code
_entity_poly.pdbx_strand_id
1 'polypeptide(L)'
;MLGEMHDILHEFPNMEQTIKDLHDNDPDFSRLMDEHDALDSEIRKLEELAQPISDEHMEELKFKRAALKDRIYDILRQAQKA
;
A
#
# COMPACT_ATOMS: atom_id res chain seq x y z
N MET A 1 5.18 13.63 8.41
CA MET A 1 5.16 14.10 7.01
C MET A 1 4.29 13.09 6.29
N LEU A 2 3.11 13.47 5.78
CA LEU A 2 2.14 12.55 5.14
C LEU A 2 2.62 12.14 3.74
N GLY A 3 3.78 11.50 3.66
CA GLY A 3 4.21 10.77 2.47
C GLY A 3 3.44 9.46 2.28
N GLU A 4 2.63 9.08 3.28
CA GLU A 4 2.21 7.72 3.66
C GLU A 4 0.74 7.41 3.32
N MET A 5 0.15 8.18 2.41
CA MET A 5 -1.26 7.99 2.01
C MET A 5 -1.50 8.31 0.54
N HIS A 6 -0.55 9.02 -0.09
CA HIS A 6 -0.75 9.59 -1.41
C HIS A 6 -0.92 8.54 -2.50
N ASP A 7 -0.24 7.40 -2.46
CA ASP A 7 -0.38 6.37 -3.52
C ASP A 7 -1.80 5.81 -3.55
N ILE A 8 -2.31 5.34 -2.40
CA ILE A 8 -3.67 4.79 -2.30
C ILE A 8 -4.75 5.87 -2.50
N LEU A 9 -4.55 7.09 -1.98
CA LEU A 9 -5.46 8.21 -2.21
C LEU A 9 -5.49 8.66 -3.69
N HIS A 10 -4.34 8.64 -4.39
CA HIS A 10 -4.28 8.93 -5.81
C HIS A 10 -4.91 7.83 -6.67
N GLU A 11 -4.76 6.57 -6.28
CA GLU A 11 -5.40 5.44 -6.96
C GLU A 11 -6.92 5.42 -6.74
N PHE A 12 -7.39 5.86 -5.56
CA PHE A 12 -8.80 5.85 -5.18
C PHE A 12 -9.30 7.21 -4.66
N PRO A 13 -9.29 8.27 -5.48
CA PRO A 13 -9.65 9.62 -5.04
C PRO A 13 -11.11 9.73 -4.57
N ASN A 14 -11.99 8.88 -5.12
CA ASN A 14 -13.41 8.82 -4.75
C ASN A 14 -13.65 8.12 -3.41
N MET A 15 -12.62 7.51 -2.80
CA MET A 15 -12.72 6.77 -1.54
C MET A 15 -11.90 7.43 -0.42
N GLU A 16 -11.37 8.64 -0.62
CA GLU A 16 -10.52 9.32 0.37
C GLU A 16 -11.14 9.36 1.78
N GLN A 17 -12.42 9.69 1.87
CA GLN A 17 -13.10 9.78 3.16
C GLN A 17 -13.19 8.41 3.84
N THR A 18 -13.47 7.35 3.08
CA THR A 18 -13.51 5.96 3.58
C THR A 18 -12.14 5.47 4.00
N ILE A 19 -11.08 5.81 3.24
CA ILE A 19 -9.71 5.45 3.57
C ILE A 19 -9.29 6.11 4.90
N LYS A 20 -9.60 7.40 5.08
CA LYS A 20 -9.35 8.11 6.35
C LYS A 20 -10.11 7.48 7.50
N ASP A 21 -11.40 7.21 7.30
CA ASP A 21 -12.24 6.62 8.35
C ASP A 21 -11.76 5.23 8.77
N LEU A 22 -11.42 4.36 7.80
CA LEU A 22 -10.83 3.05 8.07
C LEU A 22 -9.45 3.16 8.70
N HIS A 23 -8.62 4.11 8.29
CA HIS A 23 -7.30 4.28 8.90
C HIS A 23 -7.40 4.63 10.39
N ASP A 24 -8.35 5.48 10.79
CA ASP A 24 -8.56 5.86 12.19
C ASP A 24 -9.33 4.81 13.02
N ASN A 25 -10.25 4.06 12.40
CA ASN A 25 -11.14 3.12 13.10
C ASN A 25 -10.77 1.63 12.95
N ASP A 26 -9.95 1.28 11.96
CA ASP A 26 -9.54 -0.09 11.65
C ASP A 26 -8.00 -0.24 11.77
N PRO A 27 -7.52 -0.84 12.87
CA PRO A 27 -6.08 -1.06 13.08
C PRO A 27 -5.45 -2.00 12.05
N ASP A 28 -6.21 -2.95 11.50
CA ASP A 28 -5.74 -3.85 10.46
C ASP A 28 -5.53 -3.08 9.14
N PHE A 29 -6.42 -2.14 8.83
CA PHE A 29 -6.27 -1.26 7.66
C PHE A 29 -5.07 -0.33 7.79
N SER A 30 -4.90 0.32 8.95
CA SER A 30 -3.72 1.17 9.22
C SER A 30 -2.41 0.38 9.06
N ARG A 31 -2.37 -0.84 9.59
CA ARG A 31 -1.20 -1.72 9.43
C ARG A 31 -0.95 -2.12 7.97
N LEU A 32 -1.98 -2.38 7.18
CA LEU A 32 -1.83 -2.70 5.75
C LEU A 32 -1.25 -1.54 4.95
N MET A 33 -1.65 -0.31 5.28
CA MET A 33 -1.08 0.91 4.70
C MET A 33 0.42 1.02 5.04
N ASP A 34 0.78 0.85 6.31
CA ASP A 34 2.18 0.85 6.76
C ASP A 34 3.02 -0.22 6.04
N GLU A 35 2.48 -1.45 5.91
CA GLU A 35 3.15 -2.55 5.21
C GLU A 35 3.36 -2.24 3.71
N HIS A 36 2.37 -1.61 3.07
CA HIS A 36 2.49 -1.19 1.67
C HIS A 36 3.57 -0.10 1.50
N ASP A 37 3.59 0.91 2.36
CA ASP A 37 4.56 2.01 2.29
C ASP A 37 5.98 1.57 2.63
N ALA A 38 6.13 0.67 3.61
CA ALA A 38 7.41 0.05 3.92
C ALA A 38 7.96 -0.72 2.72
N LEU A 39 7.11 -1.48 2.04
CA LEU A 39 7.48 -2.25 0.86
C LEU A 39 7.83 -1.35 -0.33
N ASP A 40 7.05 -0.29 -0.59
CA ASP A 40 7.35 0.65 -1.67
C ASP A 40 8.67 1.41 -1.40
N SER A 41 8.90 1.80 -0.15
CA SER A 41 10.17 2.40 0.28
C SER A 41 11.34 1.43 0.14
N GLU A 42 11.14 0.14 0.42
CA GLU A 42 12.15 -0.89 0.24
C GLU A 42 12.46 -1.08 -1.24
N ILE A 43 11.45 -1.18 -2.10
CA ILE A 43 11.59 -1.24 -3.55
C ILE A 43 12.41 -0.03 -4.06
N ARG A 44 12.03 1.20 -3.68
CA ARG A 44 12.76 2.42 -4.09
C ARG A 44 14.20 2.40 -3.62
N LYS A 45 14.45 2.03 -2.36
CA LYS A 45 15.82 1.92 -1.83
C LYS A 45 16.64 0.90 -2.61
N LEU A 46 16.06 -0.24 -2.95
CA LEU A 46 16.73 -1.28 -3.74
C LEU A 46 17.03 -0.79 -5.17
N GLU A 47 16.12 -0.03 -5.78
CA GLU A 47 16.35 0.62 -7.08
C GLU A 47 17.45 1.68 -7.01
N GLU A 48 17.47 2.51 -5.95
CA GLU A 48 18.49 3.55 -5.73
C GLU A 48 19.87 2.99 -5.39
N LEU A 49 19.93 1.90 -4.62
CA LEU A 49 21.18 1.27 -4.19
C LEU A 49 21.92 0.60 -5.35
N ALA A 50 21.31 0.48 -6.53
CA ALA A 50 21.84 -0.24 -7.70
C ALA A 50 22.43 -1.62 -7.30
N GLN A 51 21.93 -2.20 -6.21
CA GLN A 51 22.38 -3.50 -5.75
C GLN A 51 21.85 -4.53 -6.74
N PRO A 52 22.63 -5.59 -7.04
CA PRO A 52 22.16 -6.71 -7.82
C PRO A 52 21.17 -7.52 -6.97
N ILE A 53 19.98 -6.95 -6.75
CA ILE A 53 18.83 -7.76 -6.40
C ILE A 53 18.60 -8.68 -7.58
N SER A 54 18.48 -9.98 -7.32
CA SER A 54 18.08 -10.90 -8.37
C SER A 54 16.70 -10.49 -8.88
N ASP A 55 16.48 -10.57 -10.18
CA ASP A 55 15.18 -10.26 -10.79
C ASP A 55 14.03 -10.96 -10.06
N GLU A 56 14.25 -12.19 -9.59
CA GLU A 56 13.31 -12.98 -8.79
C GLU A 56 12.88 -12.26 -7.49
N HIS A 57 13.81 -11.68 -6.74
CA HIS A 57 13.49 -10.97 -5.50
C HIS A 57 12.73 -9.66 -5.78
N MET A 58 13.12 -8.93 -6.83
CA MET A 58 12.39 -7.73 -7.24
C MET A 58 10.97 -8.07 -7.68
N GLU A 59 10.80 -9.20 -8.37
CA GLU A 59 9.50 -9.70 -8.81
C GLU A 59 8.62 -10.14 -7.63
N GLU A 60 9.21 -10.79 -6.62
CA GLU A 60 8.54 -11.10 -5.35
C GLU A 60 8.04 -9.83 -4.64
N LEU A 61 8.87 -8.77 -4.55
CA LEU A 61 8.48 -7.52 -3.90
C LEU A 61 7.35 -6.83 -4.67
N LYS A 62 7.42 -6.80 -6.00
CA LYS A 62 6.31 -6.29 -6.85
C LYS A 62 5.03 -7.09 -6.65
N PHE A 63 5.13 -8.42 -6.55
CA PHE A 63 3.99 -9.29 -6.31
C PHE A 63 3.36 -9.02 -4.94
N LYS A 64 4.18 -8.86 -3.90
CA LYS A 64 3.71 -8.48 -2.55
C LYS A 64 3.03 -7.10 -2.57
N ARG A 65 3.58 -6.12 -3.30
CA ARG A 65 2.98 -4.79 -3.43
C ARG A 65 1.60 -4.87 -4.07
N ALA A 66 1.47 -5.63 -5.14
CA ALA A 66 0.18 -5.86 -5.79
C ALA A 66 -0.81 -6.56 -4.85
N ALA A 67 -0.37 -7.59 -4.11
CA ALA A 67 -1.23 -8.31 -3.17
C ALA A 67 -1.71 -7.44 -1.99
N LEU A 68 -0.84 -6.59 -1.45
CA LEU A 68 -1.21 -5.61 -0.42
C LEU A 68 -2.25 -4.64 -0.94
N LYS A 69 -2.05 -4.13 -2.16
CA LYS A 69 -3.01 -3.25 -2.82
C LYS A 69 -4.39 -3.91 -3.03
N ASP A 70 -4.42 -5.15 -3.52
CA ASP A 70 -5.66 -5.89 -3.72
C ASP A 70 -6.42 -6.05 -2.39
N ARG A 71 -5.68 -6.32 -1.30
CA ARG A 71 -6.27 -6.44 0.04
C ARG A 71 -6.84 -5.11 0.56
N ILE A 72 -6.11 -4.01 0.37
CA ILE A 72 -6.61 -2.64 0.69
C ILE A 72 -7.90 -2.37 -0.10
N TYR A 73 -7.91 -2.68 -1.39
CA TYR A 73 -9.08 -2.48 -2.24
C TYR A 73 -10.28 -3.33 -1.81
N ASP A 74 -10.08 -4.59 -1.42
CA ASP A 74 -11.15 -5.46 -0.92
C ASP A 74 -11.77 -4.93 0.37
N ILE A 75 -10.96 -4.38 1.28
CA ILE A 75 -11.48 -3.74 2.51
C ILE A 75 -12.26 -2.48 2.17
N LEU A 76 -11.72 -1.62 1.30
CA LEU A 76 -12.40 -0.40 0.85
C LEU A 76 -13.74 -0.70 0.20
N ARG A 77 -13.79 -1.73 -0.64
CA ARG A 77 -15.02 -2.17 -1.31
C ARG A 77 -16.05 -2.73 -0.33
N GLN A 78 -15.60 -3.43 0.71
CA GLN A 78 -16.49 -3.92 1.77
C GLN A 78 -17.05 -2.76 2.60
N ALA A 79 -16.19 -1.81 2.98
CA ALA A 79 -16.60 -0.61 3.72
C ALA A 79 -17.57 0.27 2.91
N GLN A 80 -17.42 0.36 1.58
CA GLN A 80 -18.35 1.11 0.73
C GLN A 80 -19.73 0.46 0.56
N LYS A 81 -19.83 -0.86 0.81
CA LYS A 81 -21.10 -1.60 0.70
C LYS A 81 -21.87 -1.66 2.01
N ALA A 82 -21.21 -1.40 3.14
CA ALA A 82 -21.81 -1.34 4.47
C ALA A 82 -22.56 -0.02 4.66
#